data_AF-A0A9W4TDN3-F1
#
_entry.id   AF-A0A9W4TDN3-F1
#
_cell.length_a   1.000
_cell.length_b   1.000
_cell.length_c   1.000
_cell.angle_alpha   90.00
_cell.angle_beta   90.00
_cell.angle_gamma   90.00
#
_symmetry.space_group_name_H-M   'P 1'
#
loop_
_entity.id
_entity.type
_entity.pdbx_description
1 polymer ?
#
loop_
_entity_poly.entity_id
_entity_poly.type
_entity_poly.pdbx_seq_one_letter_code
_entity_poly.pdbx_strand_id
1 'polypeptide(L)' 'MLEKHRSLRGTLTSKIKKSVFVVFSENILLPINTKTSALEISQ' A
#
# COMPACT_ATOMS: atom_id res chain seq x y z
N MET A 1 -15.55 17.64 -20.25
CA MET A 1 -14.58 16.65 -20.78
C MET A 1 -13.48 16.33 -19.76
N LEU A 2 -12.83 17.35 -19.17
CA LEU A 2 -11.76 17.20 -18.16
C LEU A 2 -12.14 16.35 -16.94
N GLU A 3 -13.35 16.55 -16.40
CA GLU A 3 -13.83 15.84 -15.22
C GLU A 3 -13.92 14.32 -15.42
N LYS A 4 -14.43 13.87 -16.59
CA LYS A 4 -14.49 12.45 -16.94
C LYS A 4 -13.11 11.79 -16.98
N HIS A 5 -12.12 12.48 -17.55
CA HIS A 5 -10.74 11.99 -17.58
C HIS A 5 -10.11 11.95 -16.18
N ARG A 6 -10.37 12.96 -15.34
CA ARG A 6 -9.88 12.97 -13.95
C ARG A 6 -10.47 11.80 -13.15
N SER A 7 -11.77 11.56 -13.26
CA SER A 7 -12.44 10.45 -12.60
C SER A 7 -11.89 9.10 -13.08
N LEU A 8 -11.74 8.90 -14.40
CA LEU A 8 -11.17 7.67 -14.95
C LEU A 8 -9.74 7.41 -14.44
N ARG A 9 -8.89 8.45 -14.42
CA ARG A 9 -7.53 8.36 -13.87
C ARG A 9 -7.55 8.03 -12.38
N GLY A 10 -8.41 8.68 -11.61
CA GLY A 10 -8.57 8.41 -10.17
C GLY A 10 -9.01 6.96 -9.90
N THR A 11 -9.97 6.45 -10.66
CA THR A 11 -10.42 5.06 -10.57
C THR A 11 -9.30 4.08 -10.90
N LEU A 12 -8.53 4.34 -11.97
CA LEU A 12 -7.40 3.49 -12.35
C LEU A 12 -6.30 3.47 -11.28
N THR A 13 -5.89 4.64 -10.79
CA THR A 13 -4.90 4.75 -9.70
C THR A 13 -5.36 4.00 -8.45
N SER A 14 -6.65 4.12 -8.10
CA SER A 14 -7.21 3.42 -6.94
C SER A 14 -7.17 1.90 -7.11
N LYS A 15 -7.47 1.39 -8.32
CA LYS A 15 -7.36 -0.04 -8.64
C LYS A 15 -5.91 -0.53 -8.55
N ILE A 16 -4.96 0.19 -9.14
CA ILE A 16 -3.54 -0.18 -9.09
C ILE A 16 -3.03 -0.20 -7.65
N LYS A 17 -3.34 0.83 -6.84
CA LYS A 17 -2.94 0.87 -5.43
C LYS A 17 -3.47 -0.34 -4.66
N LYS A 18 -4.74 -0.72 -4.88
CA LYS A 18 -5.33 -1.90 -4.25
C LYS A 18 -4.64 -3.19 -4.70
N SER A 19 -4.38 -3.35 -6.00
CA SER A 19 -3.70 -4.53 -6.53
C SER A 19 -2.28 -4.69 -5.98
N VAL A 20 -1.51 -3.60 -5.94
CA VAL A 20 -0.17 -3.59 -5.33
C VAL A 20 -0.28 -3.96 -3.85
N PHE A 21 -1.21 -3.35 -3.10
CA PHE A 21 -1.40 -3.70 -1.70
C PHE A 21 -1.76 -5.19 -1.50
N VAL A 22 -2.69 -5.76 -2.29
CA VAL A 22 -3.02 -7.18 -2.16
C VAL A 22 -1.81 -8.08 -2.42
N VAL A 23 -1.03 -7.80 -3.48
CA VAL A 23 0.14 -8.60 -3.83
C VAL A 23 1.25 -8.51 -2.77
N PHE A 24 1.49 -7.32 -2.21
CA PHE A 24 2.63 -7.08 -1.33
C PHE A 24 2.28 -7.03 0.16
N SER A 25 1.03 -6.85 0.55
CA SER A 25 0.70 -6.56 1.96
C SER A 25 0.12 -7.75 2.72
N GLU A 26 -0.53 -8.71 2.06
CA GLU A 26 -1.04 -9.89 2.78
C GLU A 26 0.06 -10.91 3.11
N ASN A 27 1.15 -10.96 2.31
CA ASN A 27 2.18 -12.00 2.44
C ASN A 27 3.61 -11.48 2.61
N ILE A 28 3.90 -10.19 2.35
CA ILE A 28 5.29 -9.65 2.38
C ILE A 28 5.49 -8.62 3.48
N LEU A 29 4.44 -7.91 3.92
CA LEU A 29 4.57 -6.99 5.04
C LEU A 29 4.50 -7.75 6.36
N LEU A 30 5.66 -7.89 7.01
CA LEU A 30 5.72 -8.35 8.40
C LEU A 30 4.83 -7.43 9.26
N PRO A 31 3.98 -7.99 10.14
CA PRO A 31 3.21 -7.17 11.07
C PRO A 31 4.16 -6.29 11.86
N ILE A 32 3.86 -4.99 11.93
CA ILE A 32 4.63 -4.04 12.74
C ILE A 32 4.50 -4.49 14.20
N ASN A 33 5.54 -5.13 14.71
CA ASN A 33 5.61 -5.50 16.11
C ASN A 33 5.89 -4.21 16.91
N THR A 34 4.86 -3.68 17.57
CA THR A 34 4.97 -2.47 18.40
C THR A 34 5.64 -2.73 19.75
N LYS A 35 5.99 -4.00 20.03
CA LYS A 35 6.75 -4.43 21.21
C LYS A 35 8.22 -4.75 20.87
N THR A 36 8.64 -4.54 19.62
CA THR A 36 10.02 -4.73 19.18
C THR A 36 10.93 -3.82 20.01
N SER A 37 11.97 -4.42 20.57
CA SER A 37 12.99 -3.68 21.32
C SER A 37 13.76 -2.76 20.36
N ALA A 38 14.17 -1.57 20.81
CA ALA A 38 15.00 -0.66 19.99
C ALA A 38 16.29 -1.32 19.46
N LEU A 39 16.74 -2.38 20.14
CA LEU A 39 17.91 -3.18 19.79
C LEU A 39 17.69 -4.06 18.54
N GLU A 40 16.45 -4.47 18.27
CA GLU A 40 16.06 -5.31 17.12
C GLU A 40 15.82 -4.48 15.84
N ILE A 41 15.64 -3.16 15.98
CA ILE A 41 15.40 -2.22 14.86
C ILE A 41 16.73 -1.76 14.21
N SER A 42 17.85 -1.92 14.92
CA SER A 42 19.16 -1.37 14.52
C SER A 42 20.13 -2.38 13.89
N GLN A 43 19.69 -3.59 13.55
CA GLN A 43 20.48 -4.57 12.78
C GLN A 43 20.13 -4.54 11.29
#